data_AF-A0A2N2MIH2-F1
#
_entry.id   AF-A0A2N2MIH2-F1
#
_cell.length_a   1.000
_cell.length_b   1.000
_cell.length_c   1.000
_cell.angle_alpha   90.00
_cell.angle_beta   90.00
_cell.angle_gamma   90.00
#
_symmetry.space_group_name_H-M   'P 1'
#
loop_
_entity.id
_entity.type
_entity.pdbx_description
1 polymer ?
#
loop_
_entity_poly.entity_id
_entity_poly.type
_entity_poly.pdbx_seq_one_letter_code
_entity_poly.pdbx_strand_id
1 'polypeptide(L)'
;MDIMKWAFPLYGIVMIAFGLYVFGIGIWGLTKKRPLVFSARQLMWFMVAMYIPLTIQSFVPLFESWGRRDPLFIVMPIIQVAMFVLLIFIFWRQMTGYMIFGVYDETFREALISALNKLNLPYQETISKIRLTSLDADLQAAVASWMGTAQIRIKQLQHVRYAKDIASAMDEYYKNNTVKVNNIAFIVYLLLGILMLVFVVVFAIFAPDFFFRF
;
A
#
# COMPACT_ATOMS: atom_id res chain seq x y z
N MET A 1 21.89 14.56 -22.06
CA MET A 1 20.97 13.44 -22.29
C MET A 1 19.62 13.86 -21.72
N ASP A 2 18.57 13.97 -22.54
CA ASP A 2 17.24 14.54 -22.19
C ASP A 2 16.41 13.75 -21.16
N ILE A 3 17.04 12.91 -20.32
CA ILE A 3 16.34 12.10 -19.31
C ILE A 3 15.57 12.98 -18.33
N MET A 4 16.11 14.15 -17.99
CA MET A 4 15.41 15.11 -17.13
C MET A 4 14.12 15.64 -17.75
N LYS A 5 14.04 15.78 -19.08
CA LYS A 5 12.82 16.25 -19.76
C LYS A 5 11.66 15.27 -19.63
N TRP A 6 11.95 13.97 -19.59
CA TRP A 6 10.91 12.93 -19.49
C TRP A 6 10.57 12.55 -18.04
N ALA A 7 11.51 12.71 -17.10
CA ALA A 7 11.31 12.33 -15.70
C ALA A 7 10.23 13.16 -15.00
N PHE A 8 10.13 14.46 -15.31
CA PHE A 8 9.17 15.36 -14.65
C PHE A 8 7.73 15.18 -15.10
N PRO A 9 7.41 15.12 -16.42
CA PRO A 9 6.06 14.78 -16.86
C PRO A 9 5.63 13.39 -16.37
N LEU A 10 6.55 12.41 -16.36
CA LEU A 10 6.27 11.08 -15.83
C LEU A 10 5.91 11.13 -14.34
N TYR A 11 6.64 11.92 -13.54
CA TYR A 11 6.30 12.13 -12.13
C TYR A 11 4.92 12.74 -11.94
N GLY A 12 4.57 13.75 -12.73
CA GLY A 12 3.25 14.36 -12.74
C GLY A 12 2.14 13.36 -13.06
N ILE A 13 2.32 12.55 -14.11
CA ILE A 13 1.36 11.51 -14.50
C ILE A 13 1.19 10.48 -13.38
N VAL A 14 2.28 10.00 -12.78
CA VAL A 14 2.24 9.04 -11.67
C VAL A 14 1.52 9.64 -10.46
N MET A 15 1.80 10.90 -10.13
CA MET A 15 1.13 11.62 -9.04
C MET A 15 -0.37 11.80 -9.28
N ILE A 16 -0.79 12.13 -10.51
CA ILE A 16 -2.22 12.23 -10.86
C ILE A 16 -2.88 10.85 -10.76
N ALA A 17 -2.27 9.82 -11.35
CA ALA A 17 -2.80 8.47 -11.31
C ALA A 17 -2.98 7.96 -9.87
N PHE A 18 -1.99 8.22 -9.01
CA PHE A 18 -2.06 7.86 -7.60
C PHE A 18 -3.09 8.71 -6.83
N GLY A 19 -3.12 10.02 -7.06
CA GLY A 19 -4.12 10.91 -6.46
C GLY A 19 -5.55 10.47 -6.79
N LEU A 20 -5.82 10.15 -8.05
CA LEU A 20 -7.10 9.60 -8.51
C LEU A 20 -7.42 8.23 -7.89
N TYR A 21 -6.42 7.36 -7.74
CA TYR A 21 -6.59 6.06 -7.11
C TYR A 21 -6.99 6.18 -5.63
N VAL A 22 -6.25 6.98 -4.85
CA VAL A 22 -6.53 7.24 -3.43
C VAL A 22 -7.88 7.93 -3.25
N PHE A 23 -8.17 8.92 -4.09
CA PHE A 23 -9.48 9.59 -4.14
C PHE A 23 -10.61 8.59 -4.44
N GLY A 24 -10.38 7.69 -5.40
CA GLY A 24 -11.31 6.62 -5.77
C GLY A 24 -11.60 5.65 -4.63
N ILE A 25 -10.59 5.27 -3.84
CA ILE A 25 -10.79 4.47 -2.62
C ILE A 25 -11.71 5.20 -1.63
N GLY A 26 -11.48 6.50 -1.43
CA GLY A 26 -12.30 7.33 -0.55
C GLY A 26 -13.76 7.38 -0.99
N ILE A 27 -14.01 7.69 -2.27
CA ILE A 27 -15.38 7.71 -2.84
C ILE A 27 -16.03 6.33 -2.76
N TRP A 28 -15.31 5.28 -3.15
CA TRP A 28 -15.85 3.92 -3.15
C TRP A 28 -16.27 3.50 -1.75
N GLY A 29 -15.46 3.79 -0.73
CA GLY A 29 -15.77 3.42 0.66
C GLY A 29 -17.00 4.15 1.20
N LEU A 30 -17.09 5.45 0.91
CA LEU A 30 -18.22 6.29 1.34
C LEU A 30 -19.53 5.94 0.63
N THR A 31 -19.46 5.54 -0.65
CA THR A 31 -20.65 5.20 -1.45
C THR A 31 -21.12 3.77 -1.19
N LYS A 32 -20.21 2.79 -1.15
CA LYS A 32 -20.56 1.39 -0.96
C LYS A 32 -20.82 1.02 0.49
N LYS A 33 -20.37 1.84 1.45
CA LYS A 33 -20.53 1.63 2.90
C LYS A 33 -20.23 0.18 3.30
N ARG A 34 -19.13 -0.36 2.75
CA ARG A 34 -18.69 -1.73 3.00
C ARG A 34 -17.19 -1.75 3.26
N PRO A 35 -16.70 -2.68 4.09
CA PRO A 35 -15.27 -2.85 4.26
C PRO A 35 -14.58 -3.20 2.93
N LEU A 36 -13.38 -2.65 2.73
CA LEU A 36 -12.55 -2.93 1.55
C LEU A 36 -11.43 -3.89 1.97
N VAL A 37 -11.41 -5.10 1.41
CA VAL A 37 -10.30 -6.04 1.58
C VAL A 37 -9.38 -5.95 0.37
N PHE A 38 -8.09 -5.71 0.60
CA PHE A 38 -7.10 -5.64 -0.48
C PHE A 38 -5.73 -6.14 -0.02
N SER A 39 -4.86 -6.48 -0.98
CA SER A 39 -3.54 -7.03 -0.65
C SER A 39 -2.61 -5.91 -0.20
N ALA A 40 -1.87 -6.12 0.89
CA ALA A 40 -0.85 -5.16 1.34
C ALA A 40 0.23 -4.92 0.26
N ARG A 41 0.47 -5.91 -0.62
CA ARG A 41 1.39 -5.77 -1.76
C ARG A 41 0.90 -4.79 -2.82
N GLN A 42 -0.42 -4.63 -2.99
CA GLN A 42 -0.95 -3.63 -3.93
C GLN A 42 -0.56 -2.23 -3.45
N LEU A 43 -0.77 -1.92 -2.17
CA LEU A 43 -0.34 -0.65 -1.57
C LEU A 43 1.17 -0.43 -1.74
N MET A 44 1.97 -1.46 -1.50
CA MET A 44 3.41 -1.39 -1.66
C MET A 44 3.83 -1.04 -3.10
N TRP A 45 3.24 -1.68 -4.11
CA TRP A 45 3.55 -1.35 -5.51
C TRP A 45 3.21 0.10 -5.85
N PHE A 46 2.12 0.65 -5.29
CA PHE A 46 1.80 2.05 -5.45
C PHE A 46 2.85 2.96 -4.78
N MET A 47 3.28 2.65 -3.55
CA MET A 47 4.35 3.40 -2.90
C MET A 47 5.63 3.37 -3.73
N VAL A 48 6.03 2.19 -4.22
CA VAL A 48 7.20 2.05 -5.10
C VAL A 48 7.04 2.90 -6.35
N ALA A 49 5.88 2.85 -7.00
CA ALA A 49 5.61 3.64 -8.21
C ALA A 49 5.79 5.14 -7.98
N MET A 50 5.34 5.67 -6.82
CA MET A 50 5.54 7.07 -6.47
C MET A 50 7.01 7.46 -6.31
N TYR A 51 7.85 6.55 -5.82
CA TYR A 51 9.27 6.83 -5.64
C TYR A 51 10.10 6.62 -6.92
N ILE A 52 9.60 5.90 -7.93
CA ILE A 52 10.34 5.64 -9.18
C ILE A 52 10.93 6.92 -9.80
N PRO A 53 10.18 8.03 -9.99
CA PRO A 53 10.75 9.22 -10.62
C PRO A 53 11.84 9.88 -9.77
N LEU A 54 11.69 9.87 -8.44
CA LEU A 54 12.71 10.33 -7.50
C LEU A 54 13.99 9.48 -7.61
N THR A 55 13.82 8.16 -7.73
CA THR A 55 14.93 7.24 -7.95
C THR A 55 15.59 7.48 -9.31
N ILE A 56 14.81 7.66 -10.40
CA ILE A 56 15.33 7.95 -11.74
C ILE A 56 16.17 9.23 -11.74
N GLN A 57 15.72 10.30 -11.10
CA GLN A 57 16.50 11.54 -10.98
C GLN A 57 17.83 11.33 -10.28
N SER A 58 17.86 10.43 -9.30
CA SER A 58 19.08 10.09 -8.57
C SER A 58 20.14 9.40 -9.45
N PHE A 59 19.75 8.82 -10.60
CA PHE A 59 20.69 8.28 -11.58
C PHE A 59 21.24 9.32 -12.57
N VAL A 60 20.62 10.50 -12.71
CA VAL A 60 21.06 11.54 -13.67
C VAL A 60 22.54 11.92 -13.44
N PRO A 61 23.00 12.17 -12.21
CA PRO A 61 24.41 12.46 -11.95
C PRO A 61 25.34 11.32 -12.37
N LEU A 62 24.91 10.06 -12.27
CA LEU A 62 25.73 8.90 -12.63
C LEU A 62 26.01 8.83 -14.14
N PHE A 63 25.02 9.20 -14.97
CA PHE A 63 25.16 9.26 -16.41
C PHE A 63 25.87 10.54 -16.89
N GLU A 64 25.67 11.66 -16.21
CA GLU A 64 26.33 12.93 -16.55
C GLU A 64 27.77 13.04 -16.05
N SER A 65 28.15 12.26 -15.03
CA SER A 65 29.50 12.21 -14.49
C SER A 65 30.41 11.17 -15.15
N TRP A 66 29.93 10.43 -16.16
CA TRP A 66 30.77 9.56 -16.98
C TRP A 66 31.91 10.37 -17.64
N GLY A 67 33.10 10.32 -17.03
CA GLY A 67 34.29 11.08 -17.43
C GLY A 67 34.83 12.05 -16.37
N ARG A 68 34.09 12.37 -15.32
CA ARG A 68 34.60 13.11 -14.15
C ARG A 68 35.29 12.14 -13.19
N ARG A 69 36.50 12.48 -12.74
CA ARG A 69 37.34 11.64 -11.85
C ARG A 69 37.02 11.78 -10.36
N ASP A 70 35.94 12.47 -9.99
CA ASP A 70 35.59 12.63 -8.58
C ASP A 70 34.82 11.39 -8.09
N PRO A 71 35.40 10.58 -7.19
CA PRO A 71 34.78 9.34 -6.73
C PRO A 71 33.42 9.55 -6.05
N LEU A 72 33.20 10.73 -5.42
CA LEU A 72 31.97 10.99 -4.68
C LEU A 72 30.73 11.05 -5.58
N PHE A 73 30.89 11.53 -6.81
CA PHE A 73 29.79 11.61 -7.79
C PHE A 73 29.35 10.25 -8.33
N ILE A 74 30.20 9.23 -8.22
CA ILE A 74 29.90 7.86 -8.62
C ILE A 74 29.36 7.07 -7.42
N VAL A 75 29.98 7.22 -6.25
CA VAL A 75 29.65 6.43 -5.06
C VAL A 75 28.29 6.82 -4.47
N MET A 76 27.97 8.11 -4.39
CA MET A 76 26.72 8.56 -3.77
C MET A 76 25.45 8.04 -4.47
N PRO A 77 25.30 8.14 -5.81
CA PRO A 77 24.15 7.56 -6.50
C PRO A 77 24.04 6.04 -6.33
N ILE A 78 25.17 5.32 -6.34
CA ILE A 78 25.17 3.86 -6.15
C ILE A 78 24.65 3.49 -4.77
N ILE A 79 25.12 4.17 -3.71
CA ILE A 79 24.65 3.94 -2.34
C ILE A 79 23.14 4.21 -2.25
N GLN A 80 22.67 5.31 -2.82
CA GLN A 80 21.25 5.66 -2.80
C GLN A 80 20.38 4.59 -3.48
N VAL A 81 20.83 4.06 -4.61
CA VAL A 81 20.14 2.99 -5.35
C VAL A 81 20.15 1.69 -4.55
N ALA A 82 21.30 1.33 -3.98
CA ALA A 82 21.42 0.14 -3.14
C ALA A 82 20.49 0.22 -1.92
N MET A 83 20.41 1.39 -1.27
CA MET A 83 19.48 1.64 -0.17
C MET A 83 18.03 1.52 -0.63
N PHE A 84 17.67 2.07 -1.80
CA PHE A 84 16.31 1.99 -2.32
C PHE A 84 15.89 0.53 -2.62
N VAL A 85 16.75 -0.23 -3.28
CA VAL A 85 16.51 -1.66 -3.56
C VAL A 85 16.38 -2.46 -2.26
N LEU A 86 17.24 -2.17 -1.27
CA LEU A 86 17.16 -2.79 0.05
C LEU A 86 15.83 -2.48 0.75
N LEU A 87 15.38 -1.22 0.70
CA LEU A 87 14.08 -0.82 1.25
C LEU A 87 12.92 -1.53 0.56
N ILE A 88 12.93 -1.61 -0.79
CA ILE A 88 11.91 -2.37 -1.53
C ILE A 88 11.89 -3.82 -1.07
N PHE A 89 13.05 -4.46 -0.93
CA PHE A 89 13.14 -5.84 -0.49
C PHE A 89 12.60 -6.03 0.94
N ILE A 90 12.94 -5.14 1.87
CA ILE A 90 12.45 -5.17 3.25
C ILE A 90 10.92 -4.97 3.27
N PHE A 91 10.39 -3.98 2.55
CA PHE A 91 8.94 -3.73 2.47
C PHE A 91 8.20 -4.89 1.80
N TRP A 92 8.75 -5.48 0.75
CA TRP A 92 8.18 -6.66 0.10
C TRP A 92 8.02 -7.83 1.08
N ARG A 93 9.03 -8.04 1.92
CA ARG A 93 9.02 -9.09 2.96
C ARG A 93 8.09 -8.75 4.13
N GLN A 94 7.94 -7.46 4.45
CA GLN A 94 7.08 -7.00 5.55
C GLN A 94 5.60 -6.98 5.16
N MET A 95 5.28 -6.53 3.94
CA MET A 95 3.94 -6.34 3.39
C MET A 95 3.31 -7.65 2.89
N THR A 96 3.59 -8.77 3.57
CA THR A 96 2.89 -10.04 3.33
C THR A 96 1.61 -10.05 4.16
N GLY A 97 0.45 -9.99 3.49
CA GLY A 97 -0.85 -10.02 4.17
C GLY A 97 -1.92 -9.25 3.41
N TYR A 98 -3.05 -9.08 4.09
CA TYR A 98 -4.22 -8.36 3.59
C TYR A 98 -4.58 -7.25 4.56
N MET A 99 -4.93 -6.10 4.00
CA MET A 99 -5.45 -4.97 4.75
C MET A 99 -6.95 -4.86 4.51
N ILE A 100 -7.65 -4.42 5.54
CA ILE A 100 -9.09 -4.27 5.55
C ILE A 100 -9.38 -2.87 6.04
N PHE A 101 -10.06 -2.07 5.22
CA PHE A 101 -10.49 -0.73 5.59
C PHE A 101 -11.97 -0.71 5.90
N GLY A 102 -12.39 0.18 6.79
CA GLY A 102 -13.79 0.38 7.12
C GLY A 102 -14.31 -0.52 8.24
N VAL A 103 -13.45 -1.07 9.09
CA VAL A 103 -13.85 -2.05 10.12
C VAL A 103 -13.74 -1.51 11.54
N TYR A 104 -14.69 -1.92 12.39
CA TYR A 104 -14.58 -1.87 13.85
C TYR A 104 -14.06 -3.21 14.39
N ASP A 105 -13.53 -3.23 15.61
CA ASP A 105 -12.98 -4.43 16.24
C ASP A 105 -13.96 -5.61 16.24
N GLU A 106 -15.22 -5.35 16.62
CA GLU A 106 -16.29 -6.34 16.66
C GLU A 106 -16.56 -6.91 15.26
N THR A 107 -16.80 -6.03 14.27
CA THR A 107 -17.08 -6.43 12.89
C THR A 107 -15.92 -7.16 12.22
N PHE A 108 -14.69 -6.83 12.59
CA PHE A 108 -13.50 -7.54 12.14
C PHE A 108 -13.45 -8.94 12.75
N ARG A 109 -13.66 -9.05 14.07
CA ARG A 109 -13.62 -10.32 14.80
C ARG A 109 -14.68 -11.29 14.30
N GLU A 110 -15.91 -10.82 14.12
CA GLU A 110 -17.02 -11.63 13.58
C GLU A 110 -16.71 -12.17 12.19
N ALA A 111 -16.24 -11.30 11.29
CA ALA A 111 -15.88 -11.71 9.93
C ALA A 111 -14.71 -12.71 9.93
N LEU A 112 -13.73 -12.52 10.82
CA LEU A 112 -12.59 -13.42 10.94
C LEU A 112 -13.01 -14.80 11.45
N ILE A 113 -13.82 -14.87 12.51
CA ILE A 113 -14.35 -16.12 13.04
C ILE A 113 -15.20 -16.83 11.98
N SER A 114 -16.06 -16.08 11.28
CA SER A 114 -16.87 -16.62 10.19
C SER A 114 -15.99 -17.20 9.07
N ALA A 115 -14.92 -16.52 8.69
CA ALA A 115 -13.97 -16.99 7.69
C ALA A 115 -13.22 -18.26 8.13
N LEU A 116 -12.76 -18.33 9.39
CA LEU A 116 -12.07 -19.52 9.94
C LEU A 116 -13.01 -20.73 9.99
N ASN A 117 -14.25 -20.54 10.43
CA ASN A 117 -15.27 -21.58 10.46
C ASN A 117 -15.61 -22.07 9.05
N LYS A 118 -15.79 -21.15 8.10
CA LYS A 118 -16.07 -21.49 6.70
C LYS A 118 -14.96 -22.33 6.06
N LEU A 119 -13.71 -22.04 6.40
CA LEU A 119 -12.54 -22.77 5.91
C LEU A 119 -12.23 -24.04 6.71
N ASN A 120 -13.03 -24.37 7.74
CA ASN A 120 -12.78 -25.47 8.67
C ASN A 120 -11.36 -25.44 9.27
N LEU A 121 -10.88 -24.24 9.61
CA LEU A 121 -9.56 -24.05 10.21
C LEU A 121 -9.70 -24.02 11.74
N PRO A 122 -9.36 -25.09 12.46
CA PRO A 122 -9.39 -25.08 13.91
C PRO A 122 -8.37 -24.07 14.44
N TYR A 123 -8.80 -23.25 15.39
CA TYR A 123 -8.00 -22.16 15.92
C TYR A 123 -8.00 -22.11 17.44
N GLN A 124 -6.90 -21.60 18.01
CA GLN A 124 -6.77 -21.26 19.42
C GLN A 124 -6.43 -19.77 19.52
N GLU A 125 -7.24 -19.03 20.28
CA GLU A 125 -6.93 -17.64 20.59
C GLU A 125 -5.86 -17.59 21.70
N THR A 126 -4.72 -16.99 21.37
CA THR A 126 -3.65 -16.65 22.34
C THR A 126 -3.64 -15.13 22.52
N ILE A 127 -3.11 -14.63 23.64
CA ILE A 127 -3.08 -13.21 24.06
C ILE A 127 -2.68 -12.21 22.94
N SER A 128 -1.87 -12.62 21.96
CA SER A 128 -1.43 -11.75 20.86
C SER A 128 -1.68 -12.29 19.45
N LYS A 129 -2.21 -13.51 19.30
CA LYS A 129 -2.26 -14.22 18.00
C LYS A 129 -3.33 -15.30 17.98
N ILE A 130 -3.78 -15.66 16.78
CA ILE A 130 -4.66 -16.81 16.56
C ILE A 130 -3.81 -17.94 15.98
N ARG A 131 -3.63 -19.03 16.72
CA ARG A 131 -2.88 -20.21 16.23
C ARG A 131 -3.83 -21.12 15.47
N LEU A 132 -3.53 -21.40 14.20
CA LEU A 132 -4.23 -22.36 13.36
C LEU A 132 -3.65 -23.74 13.64
N THR A 133 -4.35 -24.56 14.43
CA THR A 133 -3.80 -25.80 15.01
C THR A 133 -3.54 -26.87 13.94
N SER A 134 -4.34 -26.92 12.88
CA SER A 134 -4.15 -27.87 11.78
C SER A 134 -2.95 -27.55 10.88
N LEU A 135 -2.51 -26.29 10.85
CA LEU A 135 -1.42 -25.83 9.98
C LEU A 135 -0.13 -25.55 10.73
N ASP A 136 -0.15 -25.67 12.06
CA ASP A 136 0.92 -25.19 12.94
C ASP A 136 1.38 -23.76 12.59
N ALA A 137 0.41 -22.89 12.28
CA ALA A 137 0.65 -21.56 11.77
C ALA A 137 0.08 -20.46 12.68
N ASP A 138 0.80 -19.35 12.79
CA ASP A 138 0.38 -18.18 13.55
C ASP A 138 -0.30 -17.19 12.58
N LEU A 139 -1.60 -16.98 12.78
CA LEU A 139 -2.33 -15.87 12.18
C LEU A 139 -2.20 -14.65 13.08
N GLN A 140 -1.52 -13.63 12.57
CA GLN A 140 -1.44 -12.31 13.16
C GLN A 140 -2.60 -11.48 12.63
N ALA A 141 -3.40 -10.96 13.55
CA ALA A 141 -4.44 -9.99 13.29
C ALA A 141 -4.13 -8.73 14.10
N ALA A 142 -4.13 -7.58 13.44
CA ALA A 142 -3.95 -6.29 14.08
C ALA A 142 -5.09 -5.38 13.64
N VAL A 143 -5.74 -4.71 14.59
CA VAL A 143 -6.81 -3.74 14.31
C VAL A 143 -6.43 -2.40 14.90
N ALA A 144 -6.44 -1.36 14.06
CA ALA A 144 -6.36 0.02 14.47
C ALA A 144 -7.77 0.61 14.41
N SER A 145 -8.55 0.38 15.47
CA SER A 145 -9.98 0.67 15.54
C SER A 145 -10.30 2.15 15.33
N TRP A 146 -9.45 3.05 15.86
CA TRP A 146 -9.60 4.50 15.67
C TRP A 146 -9.53 4.90 14.20
N MET A 147 -8.67 4.21 13.44
CA MET A 147 -8.41 4.47 12.03
C MET A 147 -9.38 3.69 11.14
N GLY A 148 -10.10 2.72 11.69
CA GLY A 148 -10.98 1.82 10.95
C GLY A 148 -10.22 0.87 10.03
N THR A 149 -8.99 0.50 10.38
CA THR A 149 -8.15 -0.37 9.55
C THR A 149 -7.77 -1.63 10.31
N ALA A 150 -7.71 -2.76 9.62
CA ALA A 150 -7.20 -4.01 10.14
C ALA A 150 -6.23 -4.66 9.16
N GLN A 151 -5.36 -5.51 9.67
CA GLN A 151 -4.43 -6.29 8.90
C GLN A 151 -4.45 -7.74 9.37
N ILE A 152 -4.43 -8.65 8.41
CA ILE A 152 -4.20 -10.07 8.65
C ILE A 152 -2.95 -10.56 7.92
N ARG A 153 -2.16 -11.38 8.61
CA ARG A 153 -0.91 -11.94 8.09
C ARG A 153 -0.66 -13.32 8.70
N ILE A 154 -0.17 -14.25 7.89
CA ILE A 154 0.38 -15.52 8.40
C ILE A 154 1.90 -15.37 8.53
N LYS A 155 2.45 -15.77 9.68
CA LYS A 155 3.88 -15.62 9.97
C LYS A 155 4.74 -16.61 9.17
N GLN A 156 4.26 -17.83 8.99
CA GLN A 156 4.96 -18.92 8.30
C GLN A 156 4.81 -18.78 6.78
N LEU A 157 5.94 -18.62 6.07
CA LEU A 157 5.97 -18.39 4.62
C LEU A 157 5.29 -19.51 3.80
N GLN A 158 5.40 -20.75 4.27
CA GLN A 158 4.80 -21.92 3.61
C GLN A 158 3.27 -21.92 3.58
N HIS A 159 2.63 -21.13 4.48
CA HIS A 159 1.17 -21.06 4.61
C HIS A 159 0.59 -19.72 4.18
N VAL A 160 1.38 -18.83 3.54
CA VAL A 160 0.92 -17.48 3.13
C VAL A 160 -0.30 -17.53 2.21
N ARG A 161 -0.49 -18.61 1.45
CA ARG A 161 -1.68 -18.80 0.60
C ARG A 161 -2.98 -18.78 1.40
N TYR A 162 -2.99 -19.32 2.62
CA TYR A 162 -4.17 -19.32 3.49
C TYR A 162 -4.59 -17.90 3.91
N ALA A 163 -3.66 -16.93 3.93
CA ALA A 163 -4.01 -15.54 4.22
C ALA A 163 -4.93 -14.96 3.13
N LYS A 164 -4.74 -15.38 1.87
CA LYS A 164 -5.62 -15.01 0.75
C LYS A 164 -6.99 -15.65 0.93
N ASP A 165 -7.03 -16.93 1.26
CA ASP A 165 -8.29 -17.67 1.39
C ASP A 165 -9.13 -17.12 2.56
N ILE A 166 -8.49 -16.80 3.69
CA ILE A 166 -9.12 -16.12 4.84
C ILE A 166 -9.63 -14.74 4.42
N ALA A 167 -8.80 -13.92 3.76
CA ALA A 167 -9.19 -12.59 3.29
C ALA A 167 -10.39 -12.64 2.32
N SER A 168 -10.41 -13.62 1.40
CA SER A 168 -11.51 -13.82 0.47
C SER A 168 -12.80 -14.26 1.17
N ALA A 169 -12.71 -15.14 2.16
CA ALA A 169 -13.86 -15.53 2.97
C ALA A 169 -14.41 -14.36 3.82
N MET A 170 -13.53 -13.50 4.34
CA MET A 170 -13.94 -12.27 5.03
C MET A 170 -14.61 -11.27 4.08
N ASP A 171 -14.07 -11.08 2.87
CA ASP A 171 -14.69 -10.21 1.85
C ASP A 171 -16.09 -10.71 1.46
N GLU A 172 -16.28 -12.03 1.36
CA GLU A 172 -17.58 -12.63 1.12
C GLU A 172 -18.55 -12.40 2.29
N TYR A 173 -18.08 -12.52 3.54
CA TYR A 173 -18.88 -12.18 4.71
C TYR A 173 -19.36 -10.72 4.66
N TYR A 174 -18.48 -9.78 4.31
CA TYR A 174 -18.83 -8.36 4.19
C TYR A 174 -19.78 -8.04 3.03
N LYS A 175 -19.78 -8.86 1.97
CA LYS A 175 -20.73 -8.71 0.85
C LYS A 175 -22.12 -9.21 1.20
N ASN A 176 -22.20 -10.26 2.03
CA ASN A 176 -23.46 -10.95 2.34
C ASN A 176 -24.12 -10.44 3.63
N ASN A 177 -23.42 -9.67 4.47
CA ASN A 177 -23.93 -9.18 5.74
C ASN A 177 -23.88 -7.65 5.80
N THR A 178 -24.92 -7.04 6.37
CA THR A 178 -24.93 -5.61 6.67
C THR A 178 -24.09 -5.34 7.92
N VAL A 179 -22.87 -4.86 7.72
CA VAL A 179 -21.93 -4.54 8.81
C VAL A 179 -21.82 -3.04 9.04
N LYS A 180 -21.56 -2.62 10.28
CA LYS A 180 -21.22 -1.22 10.59
C LYS A 180 -19.84 -0.91 10.02
N VAL A 181 -19.75 0.21 9.30
CA VAL A 181 -18.51 0.62 8.63
C VAL A 181 -17.93 1.87 9.27
N ASN A 182 -16.64 1.80 9.62
CA ASN A 182 -15.90 2.95 10.10
C ASN A 182 -15.41 3.79 8.91
N ASN A 183 -16.05 4.91 8.64
CA ASN A 183 -15.73 5.73 7.47
C ASN A 183 -14.44 6.57 7.62
N ILE A 184 -13.78 6.56 8.79
CA ILE A 184 -12.60 7.39 9.04
C ILE A 184 -11.50 7.14 8.01
N ALA A 185 -11.13 5.87 7.76
CA ALA A 185 -10.16 5.52 6.73
C ALA A 185 -10.54 6.12 5.37
N PHE A 186 -11.80 5.95 4.93
CA PHE A 186 -12.24 6.44 3.64
C PHE A 186 -12.23 7.97 3.54
N ILE A 187 -12.60 8.68 4.61
CA ILE A 187 -12.50 10.15 4.68
C ILE A 187 -11.04 10.59 4.58
N VAL A 188 -10.13 9.96 5.32
CA VAL A 188 -8.70 10.27 5.29
C VAL A 188 -8.14 10.08 3.88
N TYR A 189 -8.45 8.95 3.23
CA TYR A 189 -8.00 8.68 1.85
C TYR A 189 -8.64 9.65 0.84
N LEU A 190 -9.90 10.05 1.02
CA LEU A 190 -10.55 11.05 0.17
C LEU A 190 -9.84 12.40 0.26
N LEU A 191 -9.58 12.88 1.49
CA LEU A 191 -8.90 14.15 1.73
C LEU A 191 -7.46 14.12 1.22
N LEU A 192 -6.75 13.00 1.42
CA LEU A 192 -5.41 12.81 0.88
C LEU A 192 -5.42 12.87 -0.65
N GLY A 193 -6.36 12.19 -1.31
CA GLY A 193 -6.51 12.22 -2.76
C GLY A 193 -6.76 13.63 -3.29
N ILE A 194 -7.66 14.40 -2.65
CA ILE A 194 -7.92 15.80 -3.00
C ILE A 194 -6.64 16.63 -2.85
N LEU A 195 -5.96 16.53 -1.71
CA LEU A 195 -4.73 17.27 -1.43
C LEU A 195 -3.67 16.99 -2.50
N MET A 196 -3.50 15.72 -2.89
CA MET A 196 -2.55 15.32 -3.91
C MET A 196 -2.89 15.88 -5.29
N LEU A 197 -4.17 15.87 -5.69
CA LEU A 197 -4.60 16.46 -6.95
C LEU A 197 -4.40 17.97 -6.97
N VAL A 198 -4.76 18.67 -5.88
CA VAL A 198 -4.52 20.11 -5.72
C VAL A 198 -3.02 20.40 -5.80
N PHE A 199 -2.18 19.59 -5.14
CA PHE A 199 -0.73 19.75 -5.19
C PHE A 199 -0.20 19.67 -6.62
N VAL A 200 -0.67 18.70 -7.42
CA VAL A 200 -0.27 18.61 -8.84
C VAL A 200 -0.72 19.84 -9.64
N VAL A 201 -1.96 20.30 -9.46
CA VAL A 201 -2.48 21.49 -10.18
C VAL A 201 -1.68 22.74 -9.82
N VAL A 202 -1.45 22.98 -8.53
CA VAL A 202 -0.64 24.10 -8.05
C VAL A 202 0.77 24.01 -8.63
N PHE A 203 1.40 22.84 -8.55
CA PHE A 203 2.74 22.66 -9.08
C PHE A 203 2.79 22.89 -10.60
N ALA A 204 1.78 22.46 -11.36
CA ALA A 204 1.71 22.71 -12.80
C ALA A 204 1.53 24.21 -13.16
N ILE A 205 0.83 24.98 -12.32
CA ILE A 205 0.63 26.43 -12.52
C ILE A 205 1.88 27.24 -12.16
N PHE A 206 2.51 26.94 -11.02
CA PHE A 206 3.64 27.74 -10.50
C PHE A 206 5.00 27.28 -11.03
N ALA A 207 5.10 26.06 -11.55
CA ALA A 207 6.30 25.54 -12.21
C ALA A 207 5.95 25.00 -13.61
N PRO A 208 5.40 25.82 -14.52
CA PRO A 208 4.97 25.37 -15.84
C PRO A 208 6.15 24.93 -16.70
N ASP A 209 7.31 25.57 -16.53
CA ASP A 209 8.58 25.17 -17.15
C ASP A 209 9.01 23.74 -16.78
N PHE A 210 8.48 23.21 -15.68
CA PHE A 210 8.77 21.87 -15.17
C PHE A 210 7.89 20.77 -15.80
N PHE A 211 6.73 21.15 -16.34
CA PHE A 211 5.74 20.24 -16.94
C PHE A 211 5.66 20.34 -18.47
N PHE A 212 5.91 21.52 -19.05
CA PHE A 212 5.60 21.81 -20.45
C PHE A 212 6.81 22.20 -21.32
N ARG A 213 8.04 22.27 -20.78
CA ARG A 213 9.24 22.41 -21.61
C ARG A 213 9.63 21.06 -22.21
N PHE A 214 9.10 20.79 -23.40
CA PHE A 214 9.54 19.74 -24.32
C PHE A 214 10.80 20.19 -25.08
#